data_AF-A0A8T6Q0U2-F1
#
_entry.id   AF-A0A8T6Q0U2-F1
#
_cell.length_a   1.000
_cell.length_b   1.000
_cell.length_c   1.000
_cell.angle_alpha   90.00
_cell.angle_beta   90.00
_cell.angle_gamma   90.00
#
_symmetry.space_group_name_H-M   'P 1'
#
loop_
_entity.id
_entity.type
_entity.pdbx_description
1 polymer ?
#
loop_
_entity_poly.entity_id
_entity_poly.type
_entity_poly.pdbx_seq_one_letter_code
_entity_poly.pdbx_strand_id
1 'polypeptide(L)'
;FYTLTVYEKGAEVIRMIHTLLGEENFQKGMQLYFERHDGSAATCDDFVQAMEDASNVDLSHFRRWYSQSGTPIVTVKDDYNPETEQYTLTISQRTPATPDQAEKQPLHIPFAIELYDNEGKVIPLQKGGHPVNSVLNVTQAEQT
;
A
#
# COMPACT_ATOMS: atom_id res chain seq x y z
N PHE A 1 9.40 23.10 5.90
CA PHE A 1 10.62 22.26 5.86
C PHE A 1 10.78 21.72 4.45
N TYR A 2 12.00 21.77 3.88
CA TYR A 2 12.30 21.23 2.55
C TYR A 2 13.32 20.10 2.71
N THR A 3 12.83 18.87 2.83
CA THR A 3 13.66 17.69 3.10
C THR A 3 13.26 16.53 2.19
N LEU A 4 14.18 15.58 1.97
CA LEU A 4 13.90 14.37 1.19
C LEU A 4 12.70 13.57 1.74
N THR A 5 12.49 13.60 3.06
CA THR A 5 11.32 12.97 3.68
C THR A 5 9.99 13.63 3.28
N VAL A 6 9.98 14.95 3.08
CA VAL A 6 8.75 15.64 2.64
C VAL A 6 8.51 15.42 1.15
N TYR A 7 9.56 15.41 0.33
CA TYR A 7 9.42 15.36 -1.13
C TYR A 7 9.47 13.94 -1.69
N GLU A 8 10.57 13.21 -1.48
CA GLU A 8 10.77 11.87 -2.06
C GLU A 8 9.85 10.84 -1.40
N LYS A 9 9.85 10.75 -0.06
CA LYS A 9 8.88 9.87 0.65
C LYS A 9 7.45 10.34 0.38
N GLY A 10 7.20 11.65 0.32
CA GLY A 10 5.88 12.19 0.01
C GLY A 10 5.36 11.69 -1.34
N ALA A 11 6.17 11.75 -2.39
CA ALA A 11 5.83 11.23 -3.71
C ALA A 11 5.53 9.72 -3.68
N GLU A 12 6.33 8.95 -2.93
CA GLU A 12 6.12 7.50 -2.79
C GLU A 12 4.81 7.17 -2.04
N VAL A 13 4.42 7.99 -1.04
CA VAL A 13 3.11 7.84 -0.38
C VAL A 13 1.97 8.08 -1.36
N ILE A 14 2.07 9.08 -2.24
CA ILE A 14 1.07 9.32 -3.29
C ILE A 14 1.06 8.17 -4.31
N ARG A 15 2.23 7.66 -4.72
CA ARG A 15 2.37 6.51 -5.62
C ARG A 15 1.76 5.23 -5.05
N MET A 16 1.81 5.04 -3.73
CA MET A 16 1.15 3.92 -3.07
C MET A 16 -0.38 4.03 -3.12
N ILE A 17 -0.96 5.23 -2.98
CA ILE A 17 -2.40 5.44 -3.21
C ILE A 17 -2.76 5.08 -4.64
N HIS A 18 -1.97 5.54 -5.62
CA HIS A 18 -2.16 5.17 -7.03
C HIS A 18 -2.13 3.65 -7.23
N THR A 19 -1.15 2.95 -6.63
CA THR A 19 -1.05 1.48 -6.67
C THR A 19 -2.30 0.80 -6.10
N LEU A 20 -2.86 1.31 -5.01
CA LEU A 20 -4.04 0.75 -4.36
C LEU A 20 -5.32 0.97 -5.17
N LEU A 21 -5.48 2.15 -5.75
CA LEU A 21 -6.71 2.55 -6.45
C LEU A 21 -6.71 2.13 -7.92
N GLY A 22 -5.53 1.98 -8.52
CA GLY A 22 -5.34 1.91 -9.95
C GLY A 22 -5.52 3.27 -10.63
N GLU A 23 -5.09 3.36 -11.90
CA GLU A 23 -5.08 4.60 -12.67
C GLU A 23 -6.45 5.27 -12.74
N GLU A 24 -7.50 4.51 -13.09
CA GLU A 24 -8.83 5.08 -13.33
C GLU A 24 -9.41 5.75 -12.07
N ASN A 25 -9.35 5.07 -10.92
CA ASN A 25 -9.88 5.60 -9.67
C ASN A 25 -8.98 6.70 -9.10
N PHE A 26 -7.67 6.61 -9.29
CA PHE A 26 -6.77 7.69 -8.91
C PHE A 26 -7.10 8.98 -9.67
N GLN A 27 -7.34 8.91 -10.99
CA GLN A 27 -7.74 10.09 -11.78
C GLN A 27 -9.10 10.65 -11.34
N LYS A 28 -10.08 9.79 -11.02
CA LYS A 28 -11.36 10.24 -10.44
C LYS A 28 -11.15 10.97 -9.10
N GLY A 29 -10.26 10.45 -8.25
CA GLY A 29 -9.88 11.09 -7.00
C GLY A 29 -9.21 12.45 -7.20
N MET A 30 -8.31 12.56 -8.18
CA MET A 30 -7.69 13.83 -8.55
C MET A 30 -8.73 14.85 -9.03
N GLN A 31 -9.66 14.43 -9.90
CA GLN A 31 -10.73 15.31 -10.37
C GLN A 31 -11.58 15.82 -9.20
N LEU A 32 -12.03 14.91 -8.32
CA LEU A 32 -12.84 15.26 -7.15
C LEU A 32 -12.09 16.18 -6.18
N TYR A 33 -10.78 15.96 -5.99
CA TYR A 33 -9.94 16.82 -5.16
C TYR A 33 -9.92 18.26 -5.69
N PHE A 34 -9.70 18.45 -7.01
CA PHE A 34 -9.73 19.78 -7.61
C PHE A 34 -11.12 20.40 -7.55
N GLU A 35 -12.18 19.65 -7.84
CA GLU A 35 -13.57 20.16 -7.74
C GLU A 35 -13.92 20.70 -6.35
N ARG A 36 -13.38 20.11 -5.29
CA ARG A 36 -13.64 20.50 -3.90
C ARG A 36 -12.76 21.63 -3.40
N HIS A 37 -11.50 21.67 -3.83
CA HIS A 37 -10.48 22.48 -3.17
C HIS A 37 -9.84 23.53 -4.07
N ASP A 38 -10.29 23.70 -5.32
CA ASP A 38 -9.81 24.78 -6.19
C ASP A 38 -9.99 26.16 -5.52
N GLY A 39 -8.96 26.99 -5.59
CA GLY A 39 -8.91 28.31 -4.94
C GLY A 39 -8.88 28.30 -3.41
N SER A 40 -8.69 27.15 -2.75
CA SER A 40 -8.69 27.02 -1.29
C SER A 40 -7.37 26.47 -0.73
N ALA A 41 -7.18 26.61 0.58
CA ALA A 41 -6.12 25.92 1.30
C ALA A 41 -6.62 24.53 1.72
N ALA A 42 -5.89 23.48 1.35
CA ALA A 42 -6.22 22.09 1.66
C ALA A 42 -5.13 21.41 2.49
N THR A 43 -5.49 20.27 3.08
CA THR A 43 -4.63 19.43 3.92
C THR A 43 -4.33 18.07 3.26
N CYS A 44 -3.43 17.28 3.86
CA CYS A 44 -3.18 15.91 3.40
C CYS A 44 -4.43 15.02 3.57
N ASP A 45 -5.20 15.24 4.63
CA ASP A 45 -6.43 14.47 4.88
C ASP A 45 -7.50 14.77 3.84
N ASP A 46 -7.60 16.01 3.36
CA ASP A 46 -8.51 16.39 2.26
C ASP A 46 -8.19 15.63 0.97
N PHE A 47 -6.90 15.49 0.65
CA PHE A 47 -6.45 14.72 -0.51
C PHE A 47 -6.82 13.24 -0.38
N VAL A 48 -6.51 12.61 0.77
CA VAL A 48 -6.85 11.20 0.99
C VAL A 48 -8.37 10.99 0.99
N GLN A 49 -9.15 11.92 1.54
CA GLN A 49 -10.61 11.83 1.53
C GLN A 49 -11.19 11.90 0.11
N ALA A 50 -10.68 12.78 -0.75
CA ALA A 50 -11.10 12.84 -2.14
C ALA A 50 -10.78 11.52 -2.89
N MET A 51 -9.64 10.91 -2.60
CA MET A 51 -9.24 9.61 -3.15
C MET A 51 -10.16 8.47 -2.69
N GLU A 52 -10.47 8.42 -1.40
CA GLU A 52 -11.38 7.45 -0.78
C GLU A 52 -12.81 7.58 -1.33
N ASP A 53 -13.35 8.80 -1.36
CA ASP A 53 -14.72 9.08 -1.82
C ASP A 53 -14.92 8.76 -3.32
N ALA A 54 -13.93 9.06 -4.16
CA ALA A 54 -14.02 8.82 -5.60
C ALA A 54 -13.89 7.34 -5.98
N SER A 55 -13.20 6.55 -5.15
CA SER A 55 -12.89 5.14 -5.41
C SER A 55 -13.74 4.15 -4.63
N ASN A 56 -14.40 4.60 -3.55
CA ASN A 56 -15.03 3.76 -2.53
C ASN A 56 -14.07 2.74 -1.87
N VAL A 57 -12.77 3.02 -1.87
CA VAL A 57 -11.75 2.22 -1.18
C VAL A 57 -11.43 2.88 0.15
N ASP A 58 -11.59 2.15 1.27
CA ASP A 58 -11.23 2.64 2.61
C ASP A 58 -9.71 2.85 2.73
N LEU A 59 -9.30 4.11 2.92
CA LEU A 59 -7.91 4.52 3.10
C LEU A 59 -7.61 4.96 4.54
N SER A 60 -8.53 4.72 5.49
CA SER A 60 -8.37 5.11 6.89
C SER A 60 -7.09 4.55 7.53
N HIS A 61 -6.75 3.28 7.27
CA HIS A 61 -5.49 2.67 7.71
C HIS A 61 -4.29 3.33 7.03
N PHE A 62 -4.41 3.61 5.73
CA PHE A 62 -3.33 4.19 4.92
C PHE A 62 -2.88 5.56 5.46
N ARG A 63 -3.78 6.35 6.08
CA ARG A 63 -3.46 7.66 6.68
C ARG A 63 -2.31 7.62 7.69
N ARG A 64 -1.99 6.45 8.28
CA ARG A 64 -0.82 6.26 9.16
C ARG A 64 0.52 6.65 8.51
N TRP A 65 0.62 6.60 7.18
CA TRP A 65 1.83 7.02 6.46
C TRP A 65 2.21 8.49 6.67
N TYR A 66 1.21 9.34 6.95
CA TYR A 66 1.39 10.77 7.19
C TYR A 66 1.80 11.09 8.63
N SER A 67 1.51 10.21 9.60
CA SER A 67 1.76 10.44 11.03
C SER A 67 2.87 9.57 11.63
N GLN A 68 3.35 8.56 10.90
CA GLN A 68 4.43 7.67 11.34
C GLN A 68 5.76 7.96 10.63
N SER A 69 6.79 8.26 11.43
CA SER A 69 8.17 8.43 10.96
C SER A 69 8.94 7.11 10.95
N GLY A 70 10.09 7.10 10.28
CA GLY A 70 10.93 5.91 10.13
C GLY A 70 10.57 5.08 8.90
N THR A 71 11.44 4.12 8.58
CA THR A 71 11.31 3.24 7.41
C THR A 71 10.83 1.86 7.88
N PRO A 72 9.68 1.36 7.38
CA PRO A 72 9.24 0.01 7.70
C PRO A 72 10.21 -1.02 7.11
N ILE A 73 10.43 -2.09 7.86
CA ILE A 73 11.18 -3.26 7.44
C ILE A 73 10.15 -4.35 7.15
N VAL A 74 10.09 -4.81 5.91
CA VAL A 74 9.25 -5.92 5.48
C VAL A 74 10.13 -7.17 5.37
N THR A 75 9.67 -8.28 5.94
CA THR A 75 10.31 -9.59 5.85
C THR A 75 9.36 -10.57 5.19
N VAL A 76 9.85 -11.24 4.16
CA VAL A 76 9.11 -12.26 3.42
C VAL A 76 9.67 -13.62 3.77
N LYS A 77 8.78 -14.56 4.05
CA LYS A 77 9.07 -15.99 4.14
C LYS A 77 8.10 -16.73 3.27
N ASP A 78 8.58 -17.71 2.53
CA ASP A 78 7.74 -18.52 1.67
C ASP A 78 8.05 -20.01 1.79
N ASP A 79 7.08 -20.80 1.38
CA ASP A 79 7.14 -22.25 1.32
C ASP A 79 6.30 -22.75 0.15
N TYR A 80 6.69 -23.87 -0.44
CA TYR A 80 5.94 -24.51 -1.51
C TYR A 80 5.77 -26.00 -1.22
N ASN A 81 4.52 -26.44 -1.15
CA ASN A 81 4.19 -27.86 -1.03
C ASN A 81 3.90 -28.45 -2.43
N PRO A 82 4.75 -29.34 -2.96
CA PRO A 82 4.56 -29.94 -4.28
C PRO A 82 3.43 -30.98 -4.33
N GLU A 83 3.03 -31.58 -3.19
CA GLU A 83 1.94 -32.57 -3.16
C GLU A 83 0.57 -31.92 -3.30
N THR A 84 0.43 -30.70 -2.79
CA THR A 84 -0.82 -29.91 -2.84
C THR A 84 -0.76 -28.76 -3.83
N GLU A 85 0.37 -28.60 -4.54
CA GLU A 85 0.66 -27.48 -5.45
C GLU A 85 0.38 -26.11 -4.81
N GLN A 86 0.71 -25.97 -3.53
CA GLN A 86 0.37 -24.77 -2.75
C GLN A 86 1.61 -23.96 -2.41
N TYR A 87 1.66 -22.72 -2.91
CA TYR A 87 2.59 -21.70 -2.47
C TYR A 87 2.02 -20.93 -1.28
N THR A 88 2.81 -20.79 -0.23
CA THR A 88 2.45 -20.03 0.98
C THR A 88 3.44 -18.88 1.14
N LEU A 89 2.92 -17.66 1.21
CA LEU A 89 3.70 -16.43 1.39
C LEU A 89 3.31 -15.78 2.72
N THR A 90 4.26 -15.69 3.64
CA THR A 90 4.09 -14.97 4.90
C THR A 90 4.87 -13.67 4.86
N ILE A 91 4.17 -12.55 5.01
CA ILE A 91 4.74 -11.21 5.02
C ILE A 91 4.62 -10.66 6.43
N SER A 92 5.74 -10.20 6.99
CA SER A 92 5.76 -9.48 8.26
C SER A 92 6.33 -8.08 8.07
N GLN A 93 5.83 -7.14 8.87
CA GLN A 93 6.29 -5.75 8.89
C GLN A 93 6.56 -5.27 10.31
N ARG A 94 7.61 -4.45 10.43
CA ARG A 94 7.90 -3.70 11.65
C ARG A 94 8.59 -2.39 11.30
N THR A 95 8.35 -1.34 12.07
CA THR A 95 9.10 -0.09 11.95
C THR A 95 9.92 0.11 13.23
N PRO A 96 11.24 0.32 13.15
CA PRO A 96 12.03 0.68 14.34
C PRO A 96 11.57 2.00 14.96
N ALA A 97 11.75 2.15 16.27
CA ALA A 97 11.53 3.41 16.97
C ALA A 97 12.40 4.53 16.38
N THR A 98 11.88 5.74 16.35
CA THR A 98 12.61 6.96 15.97
C THR A 98 12.68 7.91 17.17
N PRO A 99 13.59 8.90 17.20
CA PRO A 99 13.73 9.82 18.34
C PRO A 99 12.43 10.56 18.70
N ASP A 100 11.61 10.85 17.71
CA ASP A 100 10.33 11.56 17.81
C ASP A 100 9.14 10.64 18.11
N GLN A 101 9.29 9.32 17.96
CA GLN A 101 8.17 8.38 18.06
C GLN A 101 8.66 6.96 18.38
N ALA A 102 8.43 6.52 19.61
CA ALA A 102 8.85 5.20 20.09
C ALA A 102 7.91 4.07 19.63
N GLU A 103 6.60 4.29 19.74
CA GLU A 103 5.59 3.32 19.34
C GLU A 103 5.31 3.40 17.85
N LYS A 104 5.26 2.25 17.18
CA LYS A 104 4.98 2.14 15.75
C LYS A 104 3.83 1.15 15.53
N GLN A 105 2.93 1.50 14.63
CA GLN A 105 1.81 0.67 14.23
C GLN A 105 2.07 0.03 12.86
N PRO A 106 1.44 -1.13 12.57
CA PRO A 106 1.41 -1.67 11.22
C PRO A 106 0.84 -0.66 10.23
N LEU A 107 1.55 -0.47 9.12
CA LEU A 107 1.13 0.38 8.01
C LEU A 107 0.30 -0.43 7.01
N HIS A 108 -0.39 0.26 6.12
CA HIS A 108 -0.99 -0.37 4.94
C HIS A 108 0.03 -0.31 3.80
N ILE A 109 0.67 -1.45 3.52
CA ILE A 109 1.71 -1.57 2.51
C ILE A 109 1.10 -2.27 1.28
N PRO A 110 0.94 -1.60 0.12
CA PRO A 110 0.61 -2.27 -1.12
C PRO A 110 1.82 -3.10 -1.59
N PHE A 111 1.70 -4.43 -1.52
CA PHE A 111 2.78 -5.35 -1.81
C PHE A 111 2.52 -6.04 -3.16
N ALA A 112 3.11 -5.49 -4.22
CA ALA A 112 2.99 -6.04 -5.57
C ALA A 112 3.85 -7.32 -5.73
N ILE A 113 3.24 -8.40 -6.22
CA ILE A 113 3.88 -9.70 -6.43
C ILE A 113 3.50 -10.28 -7.79
N GLU A 114 4.38 -11.12 -8.31
CA GLU A 114 4.14 -11.94 -9.50
C GLU A 114 4.89 -13.25 -9.35
N LEU A 115 4.25 -14.35 -9.76
CA LEU A 115 4.87 -15.68 -9.78
C LEU A 115 5.20 -16.04 -11.23
N TYR A 116 6.35 -16.66 -11.43
CA TYR A 116 6.82 -17.12 -12.73
C TYR A 116 7.08 -18.62 -12.68
N ASP A 117 6.76 -19.32 -13.76
CA ASP A 117 7.19 -20.70 -13.95
C ASP A 117 8.64 -20.77 -14.45
N ASN A 118 9.15 -22.00 -14.60
CA ASN A 118 10.52 -22.24 -15.06
C ASN A 118 10.79 -21.78 -16.51
N GLU A 119 9.75 -21.47 -17.27
CA GLU A 119 9.83 -20.94 -18.64
C GLU A 119 9.74 -19.40 -18.67
N GLY A 120 9.56 -18.76 -17.50
CA GLY A 120 9.42 -17.32 -17.36
C GLY A 120 8.02 -16.81 -17.69
N LYS A 121 7.01 -17.68 -17.74
CA LYS A 121 5.62 -17.28 -17.94
C LYS A 121 4.95 -17.00 -16.60
N VAL A 122 4.13 -15.95 -16.58
CA VAL A 122 3.37 -15.53 -15.39
C VAL A 122 2.36 -16.60 -14.99
N ILE A 123 2.41 -17.00 -13.72
CA ILE A 123 1.44 -17.88 -13.08
C ILE A 123 0.34 -17.00 -12.47
N PRO A 124 -0.94 -17.16 -12.87
CA PRO A 124 -2.04 -16.41 -12.29
C PRO A 124 -2.16 -16.66 -10.78
N LEU A 125 -2.22 -15.59 -9.99
CA LEU A 125 -2.37 -15.69 -8.55
C LEU A 125 -3.81 -16.09 -8.19
N GLN A 126 -3.94 -17.11 -7.34
CA GLN A 126 -5.22 -17.60 -6.85
C GLN A 126 -5.14 -17.92 -5.36
N LYS A 127 -6.21 -17.62 -4.61
CA LYS A 127 -6.38 -18.02 -3.20
C LYS A 127 -7.71 -18.74 -3.06
N GLY A 128 -7.68 -20.01 -2.63
CA GLY A 128 -8.88 -20.85 -2.53
C GLY A 128 -9.60 -21.05 -3.88
N GLY A 129 -8.86 -21.10 -4.99
CA GLY A 129 -9.41 -21.25 -6.34
C GLY A 129 -9.98 -19.97 -6.97
N HIS A 130 -9.93 -18.84 -6.26
CA HIS A 130 -10.37 -17.54 -6.77
C HIS A 130 -9.18 -16.68 -7.19
N PRO A 131 -9.23 -16.02 -8.36
CA PRO A 131 -8.21 -15.06 -8.75
C PRO A 131 -8.03 -13.96 -7.69
N VAL A 132 -6.79 -13.60 -7.42
CA VAL A 132 -6.45 -12.47 -6.54
C VAL A 132 -5.63 -11.43 -7.29
N ASN A 133 -5.72 -10.18 -6.84
CA ASN A 133 -4.93 -9.08 -7.40
C ASN A 133 -3.43 -9.32 -7.12
N SER A 134 -2.56 -8.91 -8.07
CA SER A 134 -1.10 -8.92 -7.89
C SER A 134 -0.62 -7.94 -6.83
N VAL A 135 -1.44 -6.98 -6.40
CA VAL A 135 -1.17 -6.11 -5.24
C VAL A 135 -1.88 -6.65 -4.01
N LEU A 136 -1.09 -7.17 -3.06
CA LEU A 136 -1.57 -7.62 -1.76
C LEU A 136 -1.68 -6.45 -0.78
N ASN A 137 -2.77 -6.42 0.00
CA ASN A 137 -2.95 -5.47 1.09
C ASN A 137 -2.31 -6.02 2.36
N VAL A 138 -1.10 -5.56 2.69
CA VAL A 138 -0.41 -5.94 3.93
C VAL A 138 -0.73 -4.89 4.99
N THR A 139 -1.64 -5.22 5.90
CA THR A 139 -2.15 -4.29 6.93
C THR A 139 -1.83 -4.74 8.36
N GLN A 140 -1.50 -6.02 8.54
CA GLN A 140 -1.15 -6.60 9.83
C GLN A 140 0.36 -6.64 10.04
N ALA A 141 0.80 -6.85 11.28
CA ALA A 141 2.21 -7.05 11.60
C ALA A 141 2.77 -8.32 10.95
N GLU A 142 1.94 -9.34 10.76
CA GLU A 142 2.23 -10.57 10.02
C GLU A 142 0.94 -11.05 9.33
N GLN A 143 1.05 -11.55 8.09
CA GLN A 143 -0.08 -12.01 7.27
C GLN A 143 0.35 -13.15 6.32
N THR A 144 -0.53 -14.13 6.10
CA THR A 144 -0.36 -15.28 5.19
C THR A 144 -1.55 -15.43 4.21
#